data_AF-A0A7V9UWE1-F1
#
_entry.id   AF-A0A7V9UWE1-F1
#
_cell.length_a   1.000
_cell.length_b   1.000
_cell.length_c   1.000
_cell.angle_alpha   90.00
_cell.angle_beta   90.00
_cell.angle_gamma   90.00
#
_symmetry.space_group_name_H-M   'P 1'
#
loop_
_entity.id
_entity.type
_entity.pdbx_description
1 polymer ?
#
loop_
_entity_poly.entity_id
_entity_poly.type
_entity_poly.pdbx_seq_one_letter_code
_entity_poly.pdbx_strand_id
1 'polypeptide(L)'
;KTDLATLRGTAAGTLNWFWRRSSDGVIVGPITFGETATDYSVQGDYDGDGKTDIAVWRTNGQFIWRSTATGATMFFRLGADTDIPVANFNTH
;
A
#
# COMPACT_ATOMS: atom_id res chain seq x y z
N LYS A 1 -11.34 -11.54 -7.95
CA LYS A 1 -10.00 -12.19 -8.04
C LYS A 1 -9.12 -11.49 -7.02
N THR A 2 -8.40 -12.23 -6.18
CA THR A 2 -7.61 -11.64 -5.09
C THR A 2 -6.21 -12.20 -5.15
N ASP A 3 -5.23 -11.30 -5.16
CA ASP A 3 -3.82 -11.65 -5.23
C ASP A 3 -3.24 -11.84 -3.84
N LEU A 4 -2.14 -12.59 -3.73
CA LEU A 4 -1.42 -12.78 -2.47
C LEU A 4 -0.27 -11.78 -2.41
N ALA A 5 -0.14 -11.01 -1.33
CA ALA A 5 0.93 -10.01 -1.19
C ALA A 5 1.79 -10.24 0.06
N THR A 6 3.06 -9.85 -0.04
CA THR A 6 3.98 -9.78 1.10
C THR A 6 4.77 -8.47 1.06
N LEU A 7 5.09 -7.97 2.25
CA LEU A 7 5.84 -6.74 2.48
C LEU A 7 7.15 -7.08 3.18
N ARG A 8 8.25 -6.54 2.69
CA ARG A 8 9.58 -6.72 3.30
C ARG A 8 10.22 -5.37 3.60
N GLY A 9 10.55 -5.13 4.87
CA GLY A 9 11.38 -3.99 5.27
C GLY A 9 12.84 -4.18 4.83
N THR A 10 13.50 -3.07 4.49
CA THR A 10 14.92 -3.05 4.13
C THR A 10 15.76 -2.46 5.25
N ALA A 11 17.08 -2.69 5.21
CA ALA A 11 18.02 -2.06 6.14
C ALA A 11 18.06 -0.52 6.00
N ALA A 12 17.62 0.01 4.85
CA ALA A 12 17.49 1.44 4.61
C ALA A 12 16.18 2.04 5.17
N GLY A 13 15.32 1.23 5.79
CA GLY A 13 14.03 1.65 6.33
C GLY A 13 12.91 1.74 5.29
N THR A 14 13.16 1.49 4.01
CA THR A 14 12.10 1.44 3.00
C THR A 14 11.36 0.09 3.01
N LEU A 15 10.24 0.02 2.30
CA LEU A 15 9.44 -1.20 2.16
C LEU A 15 9.45 -1.69 0.71
N ASN A 16 9.62 -2.99 0.54
CA ASN A 16 9.53 -3.69 -0.74
C ASN A 16 8.25 -4.53 -0.81
N TRP A 17 7.45 -4.27 -1.83
CA TRP A 17 6.18 -4.94 -2.10
C TRP A 17 6.37 -6.06 -3.12
N PHE A 18 5.70 -7.18 -2.83
CA PHE A 18 5.61 -8.31 -3.74
C PHE A 18 4.18 -8.83 -3.74
N TRP A 19 3.69 -9.25 -4.90
CA TRP A 19 2.43 -9.98 -4.97
C TRP A 19 2.42 -11.03 -6.07
N ARG A 20 1.62 -12.08 -5.86
CA ARG A 20 1.35 -13.13 -6.82
C ARG A 20 -0.02 -12.90 -7.44
N ARG A 21 -0.04 -12.62 -8.74
CA ARG A 21 -1.29 -12.47 -9.49
C ARG A 21 -2.05 -13.78 -9.52
N SER A 22 -3.29 -13.75 -9.06
CA SER A 22 -4.20 -14.91 -9.02
C SER A 22 -4.62 -15.36 -10.42
N SER A 23 -4.54 -14.47 -11.41
CA SER A 23 -4.93 -14.75 -12.80
C SER A 23 -3.95 -15.63 -13.57
N ASP A 24 -2.65 -15.46 -13.35
CA ASP A 24 -1.59 -16.12 -14.14
C ASP A 24 -0.43 -16.66 -13.29
N GLY A 25 -0.48 -16.46 -11.97
CA GLY A 25 0.52 -16.94 -11.04
C GLY A 25 1.85 -16.19 -11.06
N VAL A 26 1.97 -15.11 -11.85
CA VAL A 26 3.18 -14.31 -11.95
C VAL A 26 3.43 -13.55 -10.65
N ILE A 27 4.69 -13.57 -10.19
CA ILE A 27 5.17 -12.76 -9.08
C ILE A 27 5.60 -11.38 -9.62
N VAL A 28 5.07 -10.32 -9.03
CA VAL A 28 5.45 -8.94 -9.30
C VAL A 28 6.25 -8.41 -8.11
N GLY A 29 7.31 -7.63 -8.38
CA GLY A 29 8.18 -7.01 -7.38
C GLY A 29 9.68 -7.35 -7.59
N PRO A 30 10.58 -6.73 -6.81
CA PRO A 30 10.29 -5.77 -5.74
C PRO A 30 9.82 -4.42 -6.28
N ILE A 31 8.78 -3.86 -5.67
CA ILE A 31 8.45 -2.44 -5.85
C ILE A 31 8.73 -1.74 -4.52
N THR A 32 9.65 -0.79 -4.53
CA THR A 32 9.97 0.00 -3.34
C THR A 32 8.96 1.13 -3.19
N PHE A 33 8.19 1.11 -2.10
CA PHE A 33 7.22 2.15 -1.77
C PHE A 33 6.97 2.19 -0.26
N GLY A 34 7.12 3.37 0.33
CA GLY A 34 7.30 3.55 1.77
C GLY A 34 8.73 3.99 2.07
N GLU A 35 8.87 4.94 2.98
CA GLU A 35 10.14 5.61 3.29
C GLU A 35 10.68 5.22 4.66
N THR A 36 9.80 4.77 5.57
CA THR A 36 10.17 4.47 6.95
C THR A 36 9.77 3.05 7.35
N ALA A 37 10.54 2.44 8.25
CA ALA A 37 10.23 1.11 8.78
C ALA A 37 8.95 1.11 9.65
N THR A 38 8.46 2.31 9.99
CA THR A 38 7.21 2.55 10.72
C THR A 38 6.02 2.80 9.79
N ASP A 39 6.20 2.73 8.47
CA ASP A 39 5.10 2.78 7.52
C ASP A 39 4.32 1.45 7.59
N TYR A 40 3.01 1.53 7.79
CA TYR A 40 2.09 0.38 7.81
C TYR A 40 1.43 0.21 6.44
N SER A 41 1.35 -1.01 5.91
CA SER A 41 0.65 -1.27 4.65
C SER A 41 -0.86 -1.07 4.78
N VAL A 42 -1.43 -0.28 3.87
CA VAL A 42 -2.86 0.04 3.81
C VAL A 42 -3.39 -0.04 2.38
N GLN A 43 -2.98 -1.05 1.63
CA GLN A 43 -3.36 -1.22 0.23
C GLN A 43 -4.89 -1.31 0.04
N GLY A 44 -5.38 -0.72 -1.05
CA GLY A 44 -6.80 -0.65 -1.39
C GLY A 44 -6.99 -0.08 -2.79
N ASP A 45 -8.19 -0.14 -3.34
CA ASP A 45 -8.52 0.54 -4.60
C ASP A 45 -8.84 2.01 -4.28
N TYR A 46 -7.94 2.93 -4.64
CA TYR A 46 -8.04 4.34 -4.29
C TYR A 46 -8.35 5.24 -5.48
N ASP A 47 -8.19 4.74 -6.71
CA ASP A 47 -8.57 5.45 -7.93
C ASP A 47 -9.87 4.92 -8.59
N GLY A 48 -10.45 3.84 -8.07
CA GLY A 48 -11.75 3.31 -8.46
C GLY A 48 -11.72 2.44 -9.71
N ASP A 49 -10.54 1.95 -10.10
CA ASP A 49 -10.36 1.14 -11.32
C ASP A 49 -10.62 -0.36 -11.11
N GLY A 50 -10.94 -0.78 -9.88
CA GLY A 50 -11.19 -2.16 -9.49
C GLY A 50 -9.93 -2.98 -9.21
N LYS A 51 -8.74 -2.35 -9.16
CA LYS A 51 -7.48 -2.98 -8.77
C LYS A 51 -6.93 -2.37 -7.49
N THR A 52 -6.11 -3.15 -6.79
CA THR A 52 -5.48 -2.70 -5.55
C THR A 52 -4.27 -1.82 -5.83
N ASP A 53 -4.27 -0.63 -5.26
CA ASP A 53 -3.16 0.30 -5.24
C ASP A 53 -2.19 0.05 -4.08
N ILE A 54 -0.93 0.43 -4.29
CA ILE A 54 0.10 0.30 -3.25
C ILE A 54 -0.04 1.49 -2.31
N ALA A 55 -0.15 1.26 -1.01
CA ALA A 55 -0.34 2.34 -0.05
C ALA A 55 0.29 2.07 1.31
N VAL A 56 0.73 3.15 1.95
CA VAL A 56 1.25 3.16 3.31
C VAL A 56 0.55 4.21 4.17
N TRP A 57 0.34 3.88 5.43
CA TRP A 57 0.02 4.82 6.48
C TRP A 57 1.26 5.04 7.34
N ARG A 58 1.60 6.32 7.55
CA ARG A 58 2.72 6.73 8.37
C ARG A 58 2.23 7.18 9.72
N THR A 59 3.02 6.91 10.76
CA THR A 59 2.74 7.22 12.18
C THR A 59 2.47 8.69 12.49
N ASN A 60 2.62 9.60 11.53
CA ASN A 60 2.20 11.00 11.64
C ASN A 60 0.77 11.26 11.10
N GLY A 61 0.00 10.21 10.80
CA GLY A 61 -1.35 10.28 10.24
C GLY A 61 -1.40 10.47 8.71
N GLN A 62 -0.28 10.37 8.00
CA GLN A 62 -0.28 10.48 6.53
C GLN A 62 -0.65 9.16 5.88
N PHE A 63 -1.67 9.19 5.02
CA PHE A 63 -1.96 8.15 4.04
C PHE A 63 -1.30 8.52 2.72
N ILE A 64 -0.49 7.63 2.17
CA ILE A 64 0.26 7.84 0.93
C ILE A 64 0.00 6.62 0.06
N TRP A 65 -0.54 6.82 -1.14
CA TRP A 65 -0.86 5.74 -2.06
C TRP A 65 -0.35 6.03 -3.47
N ARG A 66 -0.07 4.97 -4.23
CA ARG A 66 0.34 5.02 -5.62
C ARG A 66 -0.61 4.18 -6.45
N SER A 67 -1.29 4.85 -7.38
CA SER A 67 -2.14 4.22 -8.39
C SER A 67 -1.35 3.17 -9.16
N THR A 68 -1.90 1.96 -9.22
CA THR A 68 -1.34 0.89 -10.06
C THR A 68 -1.74 1.03 -11.52
N ALA A 69 -2.78 1.81 -11.82
CA ALA A 69 -3.20 2.13 -13.17
C ALA A 69 -2.32 3.21 -13.83
N THR A 70 -1.99 4.27 -13.09
CA THR A 70 -1.34 5.48 -13.64
C THR A 70 0.07 5.71 -13.12
N GLY A 71 0.46 5.08 -12.00
CA GLY A 71 1.72 5.36 -11.30
C GLY A 71 1.72 6.67 -10.52
N ALA A 72 0.63 7.46 -10.56
CA ALA A 72 0.48 8.68 -9.79
C ALA A 72 0.54 8.38 -8.29
N THR A 73 1.27 9.20 -7.53
CA THR A 73 1.36 9.11 -6.07
C THR A 73 0.56 10.26 -5.46
N MET A 74 -0.32 9.93 -4.54
CA MET A 74 -1.18 10.87 -3.83
C MET A 74 -0.99 10.70 -2.33
N PHE A 75 -1.30 11.75 -1.56
CA PHE A 75 -1.30 11.67 -0.11
C PHE A 75 -2.34 12.59 0.50
N PHE A 76 -2.81 12.23 1.68
CA PHE A 76 -3.63 13.07 2.54
C PHE A 76 -3.34 12.74 4.01
N ARG A 77 -3.78 13.60 4.93
CA ARG A 77 -3.65 13.34 6.37
C ARG A 77 -5.01 12.99 6.95
N LEU A 78 -5.08 11.90 7.69
CA LEU A 78 -6.25 11.46 8.44
C LEU A 78 -5.79 10.71 9.70
N GLY A 79 -6.28 11.16 10.87
CA GLY A 79 -5.90 10.63 12.17
C GLY A 79 -4.74 11.38 12.84
N ALA A 80 -4.54 11.06 14.11
CA ALA A 80 -3.46 11.51 14.97
C ALA A 80 -2.35 10.45 15.09
N ASP A 81 -1.23 10.82 15.70
CA ASP A 81 -0.05 9.95 15.82
C ASP A 81 -0.30 8.68 16.67
N THR A 82 -1.40 8.65 17.43
CA THR A 82 -1.84 7.49 18.24
C THR A 82 -2.85 6.59 17.53
N ASP A 83 -3.36 7.02 16.37
CA ASP A 83 -4.32 6.21 15.62
C ASP A 83 -3.60 5.07 14.91
N ILE A 84 -4.34 4.02 14.56
CA ILE A 84 -3.83 2.91 13.75
C ILE A 84 -4.72 2.76 12.52
N PRO A 85 -4.16 2.46 11.34
CA PRO A 85 -4.96 2.24 10.16
C PRO A 85 -5.74 0.94 10.27
N VAL A 86 -6.94 0.91 9.70
CA VAL A 86 -7.72 -0.31 9.55
C VAL A 86 -7.45 -0.94 8.18
N ALA A 87 -7.33 -2.26 8.12
CA ALA A 87 -6.88 -2.97 6.93
C ALA A 87 -7.78 -2.79 5.69
N ASN A 88 -9.09 -2.65 5.88
CA ASN A 88 -10.02 -2.23 4.83
C ASN A 88 -11.35 -1.79 5.47
N PHE A 89 -11.94 -0.71 4.96
CA PHE A 89 -13.28 -0.28 5.33
C PHE A 89 -14.03 0.25 4.09
N ASN A 90 -14.63 -0.66 3.33
CA ASN A 90 -15.45 -0.34 2.18
C ASN A 90 -16.92 -0.14 2.62
N THR A 91 -17.49 1.02 2.27
CA THR A 91 -18.93 1.32 2.42
C THR A 91 -19.67 1.43 1.08
N HIS A 92 -18.93 1.36 -0.04
CA HIS A 92 -19.39 1.53 -1.41
C HIS A 92 -18.54 0.72 -2.39
#